data_AF-A0A8B3LH30-F1
#
_entry.id   AF-A0A8B3LH30-F1
#
_cell.length_a   1.000
_cell.length_b   1.000
_cell.length_c   1.000
_cell.angle_alpha   90.00
_cell.angle_beta   90.00
_cell.angle_gamma   90.00
#
_symmetry.space_group_name_H-M   'P 1'
#
loop_
_entity.id
_entity.type
_entity.pdbx_description
1 polymer ?
#
loop_
_entity_poly.entity_id
_entity_poly.type
_entity_poly.pdbx_seq_one_letter_code
_entity_poly.pdbx_strand_id
1 'polypeptide(L)'
;YQSEEFLIRAEALPAIEVIKSATLTAAELVRMEGKVGTIAAGAFADLLVVDKDPVKDLSALGSQGRYMSAIMKDGAFVKNQLAA
;
A
#
# COMPACT_ATOMS: atom_id res chain seq x y z
N TYR A 1 -14.24 -4.06 -3.67
CA TYR A 1 -13.99 -5.36 -4.31
C TYR A 1 -12.50 -5.74 -4.30
N GLN A 2 -11.54 -4.87 -4.65
CA GLN A 2 -10.11 -5.23 -4.54
C GLN A 2 -9.53 -5.18 -3.11
N SER A 3 -9.97 -4.26 -2.24
CA SER A 3 -9.39 -4.10 -0.89
C SER A 3 -9.64 -5.27 0.06
N GLU A 4 -10.62 -6.13 -0.21
CA GLU A 4 -10.90 -7.32 0.62
C GLU A 4 -9.93 -8.48 0.35
N GLU A 5 -9.20 -8.44 -0.78
CA GLU A 5 -8.21 -9.45 -1.13
C GLU A 5 -7.10 -9.56 -0.08
N PHE A 6 -6.73 -8.45 0.57
CA PHE A 6 -5.76 -8.46 1.67
C PHE A 6 -6.22 -9.33 2.84
N LEU A 7 -7.52 -9.32 3.15
CA LEU A 7 -8.08 -10.11 4.25
C LEU A 7 -8.12 -11.60 3.88
N ILE A 8 -8.51 -11.92 2.65
CA ILE A 8 -8.55 -13.31 2.16
C ILE A 8 -7.13 -13.92 2.15
N ARG A 9 -6.14 -13.18 1.62
CA ARG A 9 -4.74 -13.64 1.61
C ARG A 9 -4.16 -13.81 3.02
N ALA A 10 -4.62 -13.00 3.99
CA ALA A 10 -4.18 -13.09 5.38
C ALA A 10 -4.61 -14.40 6.06
N GLU A 11 -5.63 -15.08 5.56
CA GLU A 11 -6.05 -16.40 6.08
C GLU A 11 -4.97 -17.48 5.83
N ALA A 12 -4.13 -17.29 4.81
CA ALA A 12 -3.12 -18.26 4.40
C ALA A 12 -1.67 -17.76 4.56
N LEU A 13 -1.44 -16.44 4.58
CA LEU A 13 -0.11 -15.84 4.55
C LEU A 13 0.10 -14.83 5.69
N PRO A 14 1.32 -14.71 6.22
CA PRO A 14 1.67 -13.63 7.14
C PRO A 14 1.42 -12.26 6.52
N ALA A 15 1.01 -11.28 7.32
CA ALA A 15 0.65 -9.94 6.84
C ALA A 15 1.73 -9.29 5.96
N ILE A 16 2.99 -9.45 6.36
CA ILE A 16 4.13 -8.91 5.60
C ILE A 16 4.26 -9.51 4.19
N GLU A 17 3.94 -10.79 4.01
CA GLU A 17 3.98 -11.45 2.71
C GLU A 17 2.83 -10.97 1.81
N VAL A 18 1.65 -10.71 2.40
CA VAL A 18 0.55 -10.10 1.67
C VAL A 18 0.92 -8.70 1.18
N ILE A 19 1.53 -7.87 2.04
CA ILE A 19 1.98 -6.51 1.67
C ILE A 19 3.02 -6.57 0.57
N LYS A 20 4.03 -7.46 0.67
CA LYS A 20 5.04 -7.67 -0.37
C LYS A 20 4.40 -8.05 -1.71
N SER A 21 3.39 -8.91 -1.68
CA SER A 21 2.69 -9.36 -2.90
C SER A 21 2.06 -8.20 -3.68
N ALA A 22 1.63 -7.14 -2.98
CA ALA A 22 1.03 -5.94 -3.56
C ALA A 22 2.05 -4.79 -3.77
N THR A 23 3.31 -4.98 -3.40
CA THR A 23 4.37 -3.96 -3.50
C THR A 23 5.56 -4.50 -4.27
N LEU A 24 6.57 -5.05 -3.60
CA LEU A 24 7.81 -5.52 -4.20
C LEU A 24 7.57 -6.58 -5.30
N THR A 25 6.76 -7.60 -5.01
CA THR A 25 6.49 -8.68 -5.98
C THR A 25 5.66 -8.18 -7.16
N ALA A 26 4.71 -7.27 -6.91
CA ALA A 26 3.93 -6.66 -7.99
C ALA A 26 4.82 -5.80 -8.90
N ALA A 27 5.76 -5.03 -8.32
CA ALA A 27 6.72 -4.23 -9.07
C ALA A 27 7.62 -5.09 -9.96
N GLU A 28 8.09 -6.23 -9.45
CA GLU A 28 8.86 -7.21 -10.22
C GLU A 28 8.04 -7.80 -11.38
N LEU A 29 6.80 -8.20 -11.12
CA LEU A 29 5.93 -8.78 -12.13
C LEU A 29 5.69 -7.84 -13.33
N VAL A 30 5.66 -6.52 -13.08
CA VAL A 30 5.45 -5.49 -14.11
C VAL A 30 6.75 -4.84 -14.60
N ARG A 31 7.93 -5.36 -14.22
CA ARG A 31 9.26 -4.86 -14.62
C ARG A 31 9.51 -3.40 -14.22
N MET A 32 9.06 -3.03 -13.03
CA MET A 32 9.21 -1.69 -12.44
C MET A 32 9.90 -1.74 -11.07
N GLU A 33 10.78 -2.73 -10.87
CA GLU A 33 11.61 -2.87 -9.69
C GLU A 33 12.38 -1.57 -9.43
N GLY A 34 12.39 -1.12 -8.17
CA GLY A 34 13.03 0.16 -7.81
C GLY A 34 12.28 1.41 -8.27
N LYS A 35 11.19 1.28 -9.04
CA LYS A 35 10.35 2.40 -9.50
C LYS A 35 9.02 2.51 -8.77
N VAL A 36 8.35 1.40 -8.52
CA VAL A 36 7.10 1.32 -7.73
C VAL A 36 7.22 0.26 -6.65
N GLY A 37 6.29 0.25 -5.68
CA GLY A 37 6.28 -0.74 -4.60
C GLY A 37 7.44 -0.61 -3.61
N THR A 38 8.20 0.48 -3.65
CA THR A 38 9.31 0.77 -2.75
C THR A 38 9.42 2.27 -2.47
N ILE A 39 9.95 2.63 -1.30
CA ILE A 39 10.26 4.02 -0.94
C ILE A 39 11.78 4.15 -0.98
N ALA A 40 12.29 4.68 -2.10
CA ALA A 40 13.72 4.87 -2.34
C ALA A 40 13.96 6.08 -3.24
N ALA A 41 15.19 6.62 -3.23
CA ALA A 41 15.56 7.70 -4.12
C ALA A 41 15.42 7.27 -5.59
N GLY A 42 14.74 8.10 -6.40
CA GLY A 42 14.52 7.83 -7.83
C GLY A 42 13.35 6.89 -8.15
N ALA A 43 12.58 6.45 -7.15
CA ALA A 43 11.27 5.80 -7.31
C ALA A 43 10.17 6.85 -7.55
N PHE A 44 9.02 6.41 -8.08
CA PHE A 44 7.84 7.27 -8.18
C PHE A 44 7.32 7.62 -6.80
N ALA A 45 6.82 8.84 -6.65
CA ALA A 45 6.21 9.32 -5.40
C ALA A 45 4.76 8.83 -5.29
N ASP A 46 4.60 7.50 -5.24
CA ASP A 46 3.34 6.80 -5.02
C ASP A 46 3.30 6.33 -3.56
N LEU A 47 2.55 7.05 -2.71
CA LEU A 47 2.61 6.90 -1.26
C LEU A 47 1.20 6.78 -0.66
N LEU A 48 1.09 5.96 0.38
CA LEU A 48 -0.09 5.89 1.25
C LEU A 48 0.33 6.31 2.65
N VAL A 49 -0.46 7.17 3.28
CA VAL A 49 -0.39 7.43 4.72
C VAL A 49 -1.53 6.67 5.37
N VAL A 50 -1.18 5.70 6.22
CA VAL A 50 -2.13 4.79 6.87
C VAL A 50 -2.10 5.03 8.38
N ASP A 51 -3.27 5.19 8.99
CA ASP A 51 -3.40 5.58 10.41
C ASP A 51 -3.12 4.44 11.40
N LYS A 52 -2.90 3.24 10.87
CA LYS A 52 -2.67 2.00 11.61
C LYS A 52 -1.46 1.27 11.04
N ASP A 53 -0.83 0.44 11.87
CA ASP A 53 0.25 -0.46 11.45
C ASP A 53 -0.33 -1.65 10.64
N PRO A 54 -0.11 -1.71 9.32
CA PRO A 54 -0.70 -2.74 8.46
C PRO A 54 -0.04 -4.11 8.65
N VAL A 55 1.15 -4.18 9.26
CA VAL A 55 1.81 -5.46 9.59
C VAL A 55 1.11 -6.13 10.78
N LYS A 56 0.49 -5.33 11.66
CA LYS A 56 -0.30 -5.82 12.81
C LYS A 56 -1.76 -6.05 12.46
N ASP A 57 -2.33 -5.23 11.57
CA ASP A 57 -3.75 -5.28 11.19
C ASP A 57 -3.92 -4.94 9.70
N LEU A 58 -4.03 -5.97 8.85
CA LEU A 58 -4.22 -5.80 7.39
C LEU A 58 -5.54 -5.13 7.01
N SER A 59 -6.53 -5.05 7.92
CA SER A 59 -7.76 -4.31 7.65
C SER A 59 -7.51 -2.80 7.46
N ALA A 60 -6.34 -2.31 7.89
CA ALA A 60 -5.84 -0.96 7.63
C ALA A 60 -5.64 -0.68 6.13
N LEU A 61 -5.28 -1.71 5.35
CA LEU A 61 -5.17 -1.67 3.88
C LEU A 61 -6.48 -2.09 3.20
N GLY A 62 -7.27 -2.92 3.89
CA GLY A 62 -8.66 -3.19 3.58
C GLY A 62 -9.58 -1.99 3.90
N SER A 63 -10.90 -2.18 3.91
CA SER A 63 -11.85 -1.12 4.32
C SER A 63 -12.01 0.09 3.38
N GLN A 64 -11.80 -0.08 2.07
CA GLN A 64 -12.08 0.95 1.05
C GLN A 64 -11.36 2.30 1.32
N GLY A 65 -10.14 2.25 1.85
CA GLY A 65 -9.35 3.45 2.14
C GLY A 65 -9.81 4.26 3.35
N ARG A 66 -10.65 3.69 4.23
CA ARG A 66 -11.10 4.34 5.48
C ARG A 66 -9.92 4.83 6.34
N TYR A 67 -8.87 4.03 6.47
CA TYR A 67 -7.70 4.32 7.31
C TYR A 67 -6.55 4.96 6.53
N MET A 68 -6.78 5.42 5.30
CA MET A 68 -5.76 6.05 4.47
C MET A 68 -5.93 7.58 4.52
N SER A 69 -5.29 8.26 5.47
CA SER A 69 -5.38 9.71 5.63
C SER A 69 -4.86 10.49 4.42
N ALA A 70 -3.89 9.94 3.68
CA ALA A 70 -3.45 10.52 2.42
C ALA A 70 -3.11 9.45 1.38
N ILE A 71 -3.35 9.79 0.13
CA ILE A 71 -3.00 9.01 -1.06
C ILE A 71 -2.29 9.98 -2.01
N MET A 72 -1.03 9.70 -2.27
CA MET A 72 -0.21 10.42 -3.24
C MET A 72 0.06 9.50 -4.43
N LYS A 73 -0.07 10.07 -5.63
CA LYS A 73 0.27 9.41 -6.89
C LYS A 73 1.10 10.36 -7.72
N ASP A 74 2.26 9.90 -8.17
CA ASP A 74 3.21 10.68 -8.98
C ASP A 74 3.52 12.07 -8.37
N GLY A 75 3.67 12.11 -7.04
CA GLY A 75 3.97 13.33 -6.29
C GLY A 75 2.77 14.26 -6.05
N ALA A 76 1.59 13.95 -6.58
CA ALA A 76 0.36 14.71 -6.39
C ALA A 76 -0.59 14.01 -5.41
N PHE A 77 -1.20 14.76 -4.49
CA PHE A 77 -2.22 14.22 -3.60
C PHE A 77 -3.53 13.97 -4.35
N VAL A 78 -3.98 12.71 -4.36
CA VAL A 78 -5.32 12.30 -4.79
C VAL A 78 -6.31 12.37 -3.62
N LYS A 79 -5.82 12.10 -2.41
CA LYS A 79 -6.53 12.31 -1.14
C LYS A 79 -5.54 12.94 -0.16
N ASN A 80 -5.95 13.98 0.55
CA ASN A 80 -5.16 14.57 1.63
C ASN A 80 -6.08 15.04 2.76
N GLN A 81 -6.01 14.36 3.90
CA GLN A 81 -6.70 14.73 5.14
C GLN A 81 -5.69 15.00 6.27
N LEU A 82 -4.41 15.22 5.93
CA LEU A 82 -3.38 15.57 6.90
C LEU A 82 -3.64 16.98 7.41
N ALA A 83 -3.47 17.18 8.72
CA ALA A 83 -3.51 18.52 9.30
C ALA A 83 -2.36 19.37 8.74
N ALA A 84 -2.62 20.67 8.56
CA ALA A 84 -1.61 21.66 8.20
C ALA A 84 -0.68 21.97 9.38
#